data_AF-A0A7V7HMV5-F1
#
_entry.id   AF-A0A7V7HMV5-F1
#
_cell.length_a   1.000
_cell.length_b   1.000
_cell.length_c   1.000
_cell.angle_alpha   90.00
_cell.angle_beta   90.00
_cell.angle_gamma   90.00
#
_symmetry.space_group_name_H-M   'P 1'
#
loop_
_entity.id
_entity.type
_entity.pdbx_description
1 polymer ?
#
loop_
_entity_poly.entity_id
_entity_poly.type
_entity_poly.pdbx_seq_one_letter_code
_entity_poly.pdbx_strand_id
1 'polypeptide(L)'
;MVNMNPNTLKMVETKKMESELKKQAVLAVLKELTLLNDPINNPISKAEICRKASVSKTFLYSYLEELIIPINEAIKKQNQKLKVITKKQTFSENSKDKLIESLKRRITELDKENKKLKKDNALLLGKLASK
;
A
#
# COMPACT_ATOMS: atom_id res chain seq x y z
N MET A 1 -42.08 8.47 -29.56
CA MET A 1 -41.08 9.27 -30.29
C MET A 1 -39.70 8.71 -29.97
N VAL A 2 -38.98 8.20 -30.97
CA VAL A 2 -37.62 7.64 -30.80
C VAL A 2 -36.62 8.72 -31.22
N ASN A 3 -35.62 8.99 -30.37
CA ASN A 3 -34.58 9.95 -30.69
C ASN A 3 -33.66 9.37 -31.79
N MET A 4 -33.73 9.94 -32.99
CA MET A 4 -33.02 9.46 -34.18
C MET A 4 -31.52 9.80 -34.19
N ASN A 5 -31.05 10.66 -33.29
CA ASN A 5 -29.63 11.04 -33.22
C ASN A 5 -29.16 11.17 -31.76
N PRO A 6 -29.00 10.05 -31.04
CA PRO A 6 -28.63 10.07 -29.63
C PRO A 6 -27.15 10.48 -29.44
N ASN A 7 -26.86 11.29 -28.42
CA ASN A 7 -25.49 11.74 -28.08
C ASN A 7 -24.64 10.64 -27.40
N THR A 8 -24.79 9.39 -27.85
CA THR A 8 -24.23 8.18 -27.23
C THR A 8 -22.72 8.10 -27.37
N LEU A 9 -22.14 8.64 -28.44
CA LEU A 9 -20.69 8.58 -28.68
C LEU A 9 -19.90 9.30 -27.58
N LYS A 10 -20.23 10.57 -27.29
CA LYS A 10 -19.56 11.35 -26.22
C LYS A 10 -19.77 10.74 -24.83
N MET A 11 -20.94 10.15 -24.60
CA MET A 11 -21.23 9.45 -23.34
C MET A 11 -20.37 8.19 -23.18
N VAL A 12 -20.17 7.41 -24.26
CA VAL A 12 -19.31 6.22 -24.23
C VAL A 12 -17.86 6.60 -24.01
N GLU A 13 -17.37 7.65 -24.69
CA GLU A 13 -16.00 8.15 -24.52
C GLU A 13 -15.73 8.61 -23.08
N THR A 14 -16.62 9.41 -22.50
CA THR A 14 -16.49 9.86 -21.11
C THR A 14 -16.48 8.70 -20.13
N LYS A 15 -17.35 7.69 -20.31
CA LYS A 15 -17.37 6.49 -19.47
C LYS A 15 -16.13 5.62 -19.61
N LYS A 16 -15.53 5.56 -20.80
CA LYS A 16 -14.23 4.91 -21.02
C LYS A 16 -13.12 5.64 -20.27
N MET A 17 -13.05 6.97 -20.38
CA MET A 17 -12.07 7.78 -19.64
C MET A 17 -12.20 7.62 -18.12
N GLU A 18 -13.43 7.64 -17.59
CA GLU A 18 -13.68 7.37 -16.16
C GLU A 18 -13.17 5.99 -15.72
N SER A 19 -13.36 4.97 -16.57
CA SER A 19 -12.91 3.61 -16.29
C SER A 19 -11.38 3.53 -16.28
N GLU A 20 -10.71 4.18 -17.23
CA GLU A 20 -9.24 4.21 -17.28
C GLU A 20 -8.64 4.93 -16.06
N LEU A 21 -9.24 6.05 -15.61
CA LEU A 21 -8.81 6.73 -14.38
C LEU A 21 -8.96 5.81 -13.15
N LYS A 22 -10.05 5.05 -13.06
CA LYS A 22 -10.25 4.09 -11.97
C LYS A 22 -9.23 2.95 -12.01
N LYS A 23 -8.87 2.45 -13.20
CA LYS A 23 -7.79 1.45 -13.34
C LYS A 23 -6.46 2.01 -12.84
N GLN A 24 -6.10 3.22 -13.26
CA GLN A 24 -4.87 3.87 -12.82
C GLN A 24 -4.84 4.07 -11.30
N ALA A 25 -5.98 4.47 -10.70
CA ALA A 25 -6.09 4.60 -9.24
C ALA A 25 -5.85 3.26 -8.53
N VAL A 26 -6.44 2.16 -9.02
CA VAL A 26 -6.21 0.81 -8.48
C VAL A 26 -4.72 0.42 -8.55
N LEU A 27 -4.07 0.66 -9.69
CA LEU A 27 -2.65 0.34 -9.87
C LEU A 27 -1.74 1.21 -8.98
N ALA A 28 -2.07 2.49 -8.80
CA ALA A 28 -1.35 3.39 -7.91
C ALA A 28 -1.43 2.93 -6.46
N VAL A 29 -2.64 2.56 -5.99
CA VAL A 29 -2.86 2.01 -4.64
C VAL A 29 -2.11 0.68 -4.47
N LEU A 30 -2.15 -0.19 -5.47
CA LEU A 30 -1.39 -1.45 -5.42
C LEU A 30 0.11 -1.20 -5.26
N LYS A 31 0.66 -0.23 -6.00
CA LYS A 31 2.07 0.17 -5.91
C LYS A 31 2.40 0.75 -4.54
N GLU A 32 1.55 1.62 -3.99
CA GLU A 32 1.70 2.19 -2.65
C GLU A 32 1.74 1.08 -1.57
N LEU A 33 0.76 0.18 -1.57
CA LEU A 33 0.70 -0.92 -0.60
C LEU A 33 1.88 -1.88 -0.74
N THR A 34 2.33 -2.11 -1.98
CA THR A 34 3.53 -2.93 -2.23
C THR A 34 4.80 -2.25 -1.72
N LEU A 35 4.91 -0.93 -1.83
CA LEU A 35 6.05 -0.15 -1.32
C LEU A 35 6.08 -0.13 0.20
N LEU A 36 4.93 0.07 0.85
CA LEU A 36 4.79 0.01 2.31
C LEU A 36 5.20 -1.36 2.84
N ASN A 37 4.84 -2.43 2.11
CA ASN A 37 5.21 -3.82 2.42
C ASN A 37 4.95 -4.21 3.89
N ASP A 38 3.89 -3.65 4.49
CA ASP A 38 3.48 -3.92 5.87
C ASP A 38 2.25 -4.83 5.86
N PRO A 39 2.43 -6.16 6.01
CA PRO A 39 1.32 -7.09 5.94
C PRO A 39 0.35 -7.03 7.13
N ILE A 40 0.70 -6.34 8.22
CA ILE A 40 -0.12 -6.27 9.43
C ILE A 40 -0.99 -5.02 9.39
N ASN A 41 -0.40 -3.84 9.18
CA ASN A 41 -1.14 -2.58 9.21
C ASN A 41 -1.70 -2.19 7.83
N ASN A 42 -1.04 -2.63 6.74
CA ASN A 42 -1.42 -2.29 5.37
C ASN A 42 -1.48 -3.56 4.48
N PRO A 43 -2.39 -4.51 4.80
CA PRO A 43 -2.49 -5.75 4.05
C PRO A 43 -2.91 -5.46 2.61
N ILE A 44 -2.17 -6.04 1.66
CA ILE A 44 -2.57 -6.08 0.26
C ILE A 44 -3.75 -7.04 0.20
N SER A 45 -4.95 -6.50 0.03
CA SER A 45 -6.18 -7.28 -0.15
C SER A 45 -7.07 -6.61 -1.16
N LYS A 46 -7.91 -7.39 -1.84
CA LYS A 46 -8.89 -6.84 -2.80
C LYS A 46 -9.82 -5.82 -2.15
N ALA A 47 -10.21 -6.06 -0.90
CA ALA A 47 -11.07 -5.14 -0.15
C ALA A 47 -10.36 -3.82 0.16
N GLU A 48 -9.10 -3.89 0.60
CA GLU A 48 -8.31 -2.69 0.91
C GLU A 48 -8.05 -1.85 -0.32
N ILE A 49 -7.73 -2.51 -1.44
CA ILE A 49 -7.51 -1.84 -2.73
C ILE A 49 -8.81 -1.17 -3.20
N CYS A 50 -9.95 -1.87 -3.13
CA CYS A 50 -11.26 -1.29 -3.46
C CYS A 50 -11.57 -0.06 -2.59
N ARG A 51 -11.28 -0.13 -1.28
CA ARG A 51 -11.51 0.96 -0.33
C ARG A 51 -10.68 2.18 -0.67
N LYS A 52 -9.38 2.02 -0.88
CA LYS A 52 -8.46 3.13 -1.18
C LYS A 52 -8.66 3.71 -2.58
N ALA A 53 -8.91 2.87 -3.58
CA ALA A 53 -9.12 3.30 -4.96
C ALA A 53 -10.57 3.75 -5.26
N SER A 54 -11.48 3.63 -4.27
CA SER A 54 -12.90 3.96 -4.43
C SER A 54 -13.58 3.24 -5.61
N VAL A 55 -13.28 1.95 -5.76
CA VAL A 55 -13.88 1.10 -6.81
C VAL A 55 -14.65 -0.07 -6.20
N SER A 56 -15.66 -0.55 -6.90
CA SER A 56 -16.36 -1.76 -6.49
C SER A 56 -15.51 -3.01 -6.73
N LYS A 57 -15.78 -4.07 -5.98
CA LYS A 57 -15.14 -5.37 -6.22
C LYS A 57 -15.46 -5.92 -7.61
N THR A 58 -16.66 -5.68 -8.12
CA THR A 58 -17.08 -6.08 -9.47
C THR A 58 -16.23 -5.42 -10.56
N PHE A 59 -15.86 -4.15 -10.39
CA PHE A 59 -14.99 -3.43 -11.31
C PHE A 59 -13.63 -4.13 -11.47
N LEU A 60 -13.04 -4.61 -10.38
CA LEU A 60 -11.78 -5.37 -10.46
C LEU A 60 -11.94 -6.61 -11.34
N TYR A 61 -13.03 -7.38 -11.14
CA TYR A 61 -13.28 -8.60 -11.92
C TYR A 61 -13.62 -8.35 -13.39
N SER A 62 -14.03 -7.12 -13.76
CA SER A 62 -14.20 -6.74 -15.16
C SER A 62 -12.88 -6.66 -15.93
N TYR A 63 -11.74 -6.54 -15.23
CA TYR A 63 -10.41 -6.41 -15.82
C TYR A 63 -9.45 -7.45 -15.22
N LEU A 64 -9.62 -8.71 -15.63
CA LEU A 64 -8.88 -9.84 -15.07
C LEU A 64 -7.37 -9.70 -15.24
N GLU A 65 -6.91 -9.49 -16.48
CA GLU A 65 -5.49 -9.39 -16.81
C GLU A 65 -4.83 -8.15 -16.19
N GLU A 66 -5.50 -7.00 -16.29
CA GLU A 66 -4.91 -5.72 -15.89
C GLU A 66 -4.93 -5.49 -14.38
N LEU A 67 -5.95 -5.99 -13.67
CA LEU A 67 -6.14 -5.71 -12.25
C LEU A 67 -6.04 -6.96 -11.38
N ILE A 68 -6.82 -8.01 -11.67
CA ILE A 68 -6.91 -9.17 -10.76
C ILE A 68 -5.60 -9.95 -10.68
N ILE A 69 -4.94 -10.19 -11.82
CA ILE A 69 -3.68 -10.95 -11.84
C ILE A 69 -2.59 -10.22 -11.04
N PRO A 70 -2.25 -8.94 -11.31
CA PRO A 70 -1.25 -8.21 -10.53
C PRO A 70 -1.58 -8.14 -9.03
N ILE A 71 -2.85 -7.95 -8.69
CA ILE A 71 -3.30 -7.92 -7.29
C ILE A 71 -3.06 -9.28 -6.63
N ASN A 72 -3.44 -10.38 -7.27
CA ASN A 72 -3.26 -11.72 -6.72
C ASN A 72 -1.78 -12.08 -6.54
N GLU A 73 -0.92 -11.68 -7.48
CA GLU A 73 0.52 -11.87 -7.35
C GLU A 73 1.10 -11.10 -6.16
N ALA A 74 0.70 -9.85 -5.98
CA ALA A 74 1.13 -9.03 -4.86
C ALA A 74 0.67 -9.62 -3.51
N ILE A 75 -0.59 -10.09 -3.44
CA ILE A 75 -1.13 -10.82 -2.27
C ILE A 75 -0.27 -12.06 -1.97
N LYS A 76 0.05 -12.86 -2.99
CA LYS A 76 0.86 -14.08 -2.85
C LYS A 76 2.25 -13.75 -2.31
N LYS A 77 2.91 -12.73 -2.86
CA LYS A 77 4.23 -12.26 -2.41
C LYS A 77 4.21 -11.79 -0.96
N GLN A 78 3.20 -11.03 -0.56
CA GLN A 78 3.06 -10.56 0.81
C GLN A 78 2.79 -11.72 1.79
N ASN A 79 1.92 -12.66 1.43
CA ASN A 79 1.60 -13.83 2.26
C ASN A 79 2.78 -14.79 2.42
N GLN A 80 3.63 -14.94 1.41
CA GLN A 80 4.87 -15.72 1.54
C GLN A 80 5.79 -15.15 2.62
N LYS A 81 5.92 -13.82 2.71
CA LYS A 81 6.71 -13.17 3.77
C LYS A 81 6.08 -13.38 5.16
N LEU A 82 4.76 -13.25 5.28
CA LEU A 82 4.05 -13.52 6.53
C LEU A 82 4.30 -14.94 7.05
N LYS A 83 4.23 -15.94 6.18
CA LYS A 83 4.47 -17.34 6.56
C LYS A 83 5.87 -17.58 7.13
N VAL A 84 6.87 -16.81 6.67
CA VAL A 84 8.23 -16.87 7.22
C VAL A 84 8.29 -16.25 8.62
N ILE A 85 7.60 -15.12 8.82
CA ILE A 85 7.55 -14.41 10.12
C ILE A 85 6.79 -15.22 11.17
N THR A 86 5.67 -15.85 10.82
CA THR A 86 4.80 -16.54 11.78
C THR A 86 5.28 -17.94 12.18
N LYS A 87 6.32 -18.49 11.55
CA LYS A 87 6.93 -19.73 12.06
C LYS A 87 7.55 -19.43 13.42
N LYS A 88 6.87 -19.87 14.48
CA LYS A 88 7.31 -19.73 15.87
C LYS A 88 8.71 -20.33 16.00
N GLN A 89 9.73 -19.48 15.99
CA GLN A 89 11.11 -19.92 16.16
C GLN A 89 11.26 -20.38 17.61
N THR A 90 11.58 -21.67 17.79
CA THR A 90 11.86 -22.24 19.11
C THR A 90 13.25 -21.75 19.55
N PHE A 91 13.28 -20.76 20.43
CA PHE A 91 14.53 -20.26 21.04
C PHE A 91 14.72 -20.86 22.42
N SER A 92 15.97 -21.20 22.77
CA SER A 92 16.35 -21.44 24.17
C SER A 92 16.25 -20.15 24.99
N GLU A 93 16.04 -20.24 26.31
CA GLU A 93 15.89 -19.06 27.18
C GLU A 93 17.07 -18.07 27.05
N ASN A 94 18.31 -18.56 27.04
CA ASN A 94 19.51 -17.72 26.82
C ASN A 94 19.50 -16.99 25.46
N SER A 95 18.92 -17.60 24.42
CA SER A 95 18.79 -16.95 23.11
C SER A 95 17.73 -15.84 23.12
N LYS A 96 16.67 -15.98 23.92
CA LYS A 96 15.63 -14.95 24.09
C LYS A 96 16.20 -13.74 24.81
N ASP A 97 16.98 -13.92 25.87
CA ASP A 97 17.57 -12.81 26.63
C ASP A 97 18.52 -11.98 25.77
N LYS A 98 19.39 -12.63 25.00
CA LYS A 98 20.28 -11.96 24.04
C LYS A 98 19.51 -11.21 22.95
N LEU A 99 18.41 -11.79 22.47
CA LEU A 99 17.54 -11.15 21.49
C LEU A 99 16.87 -9.90 22.09
N ILE A 100 16.34 -9.99 23.31
CA ILE A 100 15.74 -8.86 24.04
C ILE A 100 16.76 -7.74 24.20
N GLU A 101 18.00 -8.05 24.60
CA GLU A 101 19.04 -7.06 24.76
C GLU A 101 19.40 -6.38 23.44
N SER A 102 19.56 -7.16 22.37
CA SER A 102 19.82 -6.65 21.02
C SER A 102 18.70 -5.71 20.54
N LEU A 103 17.44 -6.11 20.74
CA LEU A 103 16.27 -5.30 20.37
C LEU A 103 16.20 -4.00 21.18
N LYS A 104 16.48 -4.05 22.49
CA LYS A 104 16.56 -2.84 23.34
C LYS A 104 17.62 -1.88 22.83
N ARG A 105 18.82 -2.36 22.50
CA ARG A 105 19.89 -1.54 21.90
C ARG A 105 19.41 -0.89 20.60
N ARG A 106 18.77 -1.66 19.71
CA ARG A 106 18.26 -1.15 18.44
C ARG A 106 17.19 -0.06 18.62
N ILE A 107 16.28 -0.23 19.58
CA ILE A 107 15.27 0.79 19.92
C ILE A 107 15.96 2.10 20.36
N THR A 108 16.98 2.02 21.20
CA THR A 108 17.68 3.22 21.67
C THR A 108 18.43 3.95 20.55
N GLU A 109 18.99 3.24 19.58
CA GLU A 109 19.61 3.83 18.39
C GLU A 109 18.59 4.56 17.52
N LEU A 110 17.48 3.90 17.21
CA LEU A 110 16.40 4.47 16.41
C LEU A 110 15.78 5.71 17.06
N ASP A 111 15.62 5.71 18.39
CA ASP A 111 15.11 6.88 19.11
C ASP A 111 16.08 8.07 19.04
N LYS A 112 17.40 7.82 19.15
CA LYS A 112 18.42 8.85 18.96
C LYS A 112 18.38 9.43 17.54
N GLU A 113 18.29 8.57 16.53
CA GLU A 113 18.23 8.98 15.13
C GLU A 113 16.95 9.77 14.84
N ASN A 114 15.79 9.32 15.33
CA ASN A 114 14.52 10.02 15.16
C ASN A 114 14.54 11.41 15.83
N LYS A 115 15.11 11.52 17.03
CA LYS A 115 15.32 12.81 17.71
C LYS A 115 16.22 13.75 16.89
N LYS A 116 17.28 13.22 16.26
CA LYS A 116 18.15 14.00 15.39
C LYS A 116 17.39 14.50 14.15
N LEU A 117 16.70 13.60 13.44
CA LEU A 117 15.92 13.95 12.25
C LEU A 117 14.84 14.99 12.54
N LYS A 118 14.16 14.90 13.70
CA LYS A 118 13.18 15.92 14.12
C LYS A 118 13.81 17.29 14.33
N LYS A 119 15.01 17.36 14.92
CA LYS A 119 15.76 18.62 15.09
C LYS A 119 16.18 19.19 13.74
N ASP A 120 16.74 18.36 12.86
CA ASP A 120 17.18 18.78 11.54
C ASP A 120 16.00 19.31 10.71
N ASN A 121 14.85 18.62 10.75
CA ASN A 121 13.61 19.08 10.11
C ASN A 121 13.11 20.42 10.68
N ALA A 122 13.14 20.61 12.00
CA ALA A 122 12.73 21.88 12.62
C ALA A 122 13.62 23.05 12.18
N LEU A 123 14.94 22.83 12.11
CA LEU A 123 15.90 23.82 11.62
C LEU A 123 15.66 24.17 10.15
N LEU A 124 15.42 23.16 9.31
CA LEU A 124 15.12 23.37 7.89
C LEU A 124 13.81 24.12 7.68
N LEU A 125 12.74 23.77 8.42
CA LEU A 125 11.47 24.48 8.39
C LEU A 125 11.63 25.94 8.84
N GLY A 126 12.41 26.20 9.89
CA GLY A 126 12.73 27.56 10.33
C GLY A 126 13.42 28.38 9.24
N LYS A 127 14.39 27.80 8.53
CA LYS A 127 15.08 28.44 7.39
C LYS A 127 14.17 28.71 6.19
N LEU A 128 13.19 27.83 5.94
CA LEU A 128 12.20 28.00 4.89
C LEU A 128 11.20 29.12 5.21
N ALA A 129 10.81 29.26 6.49
CA ALA A 129 9.87 30.29 6.93
C ALA A 129 10.49 31.70 7.04
N SER A 130 11.81 31.79 7.19
CA SER A 130 12.55 33.06 7.23
C SER A 130 12.91 33.64 5.85
N LYS A 131 12.30 33.13 4.79
CA LYS A 131 12.57 33.50 3.39
C LYS A 131 11.31 34.04 2.75
#